data_AF-A0A932UG60-F1
#
_entry.id   AF-A0A932UG60-F1
#
_cell.length_a   1.000
_cell.length_b   1.000
_cell.length_c   1.000
_cell.angle_alpha   90.00
_cell.angle_beta   90.00
_cell.angle_gamma   90.00
#
_symmetry.space_group_name_H-M   'P 1'
#
loop_
_entity.id
_entity.type
_entity.pdbx_description
1 polymer ?
#
loop_
_entity_poly.entity_id
_entity_poly.type
_entity_poly.pdbx_seq_one_letter_code
_entity_poly.pdbx_strand_id
1 'polypeptide(L)'
;MKLQVLALDYDGTIAQDGVLDPDVRAAIAEARAKGIFVVLITGRILSDLQRVAGDLRFVDAIVAENGAVLSFPARERSLLLGQPPPMVFLAQLARAG
;
A
#
# COMPACT_ATOMS: atom_id res chain seq x y z
N MET A 1 -20.63 18.13 0.32
CA MET A 1 -20.23 16.75 -0.05
C MET A 1 -19.40 16.18 1.10
N LYS A 2 -19.73 15.01 1.66
CA LYS A 2 -18.95 14.40 2.76
C LYS A 2 -18.12 13.26 2.17
N LEU A 3 -16.81 13.47 2.01
CA LEU A 3 -15.88 12.43 1.58
C LEU A 3 -15.85 11.32 2.64
N GLN A 4 -15.85 10.05 2.22
CA GLN A 4 -15.84 8.89 3.13
C GLN A 4 -14.54 8.09 3.04
N VAL A 5 -13.92 8.05 1.86
CA VAL A 5 -12.69 7.31 1.61
C VAL A 5 -11.72 8.19 0.84
N LEU A 6 -10.45 8.14 1.20
CA LEU A 6 -9.34 8.75 0.48
C LEU A 6 -8.38 7.64 0.04
N ALA A 7 -8.25 7.43 -1.26
CA ALA A 7 -7.30 6.49 -1.84
C ALA A 7 -6.08 7.26 -2.38
N LEU A 8 -4.88 6.85 -1.98
CA LEU A 8 -3.62 7.53 -2.32
C LEU A 8 -2.64 6.53 -2.91
N ASP A 9 -1.92 6.93 -3.95
CA ASP A 9 -0.70 6.23 -4.36
C ASP A 9 0.49 6.60 -3.45
N TYR A 10 1.55 5.79 -3.46
CA TYR A 10 2.75 6.00 -2.66
C TYR A 10 3.81 6.84 -3.41
N ASP A 11 4.47 6.23 -4.38
CA ASP A 11 5.65 6.79 -5.06
C ASP A 11 5.30 7.95 -5.97
N GLY A 12 5.97 9.10 -5.80
CA GLY A 12 5.68 10.30 -6.60
C GLY A 12 4.34 10.96 -6.27
N THR A 13 3.60 10.45 -5.29
CA THR A 13 2.32 11.01 -4.83
C THR A 13 2.43 11.52 -3.40
N ILE A 14 2.71 10.63 -2.43
CA ILE A 14 2.91 11.03 -1.02
C ILE A 14 4.36 10.87 -0.56
N ALA A 15 5.17 10.16 -1.34
CA ALA A 15 6.58 9.93 -1.06
C ALA A 15 7.46 10.41 -2.22
N GLN A 16 8.60 11.00 -1.87
CA GLN A 16 9.67 11.35 -2.80
C GLN A 16 10.92 10.54 -2.43
N ASP A 17 11.53 9.89 -3.43
CA ASP A 17 12.68 8.98 -3.25
C ASP A 17 12.44 7.89 -2.19
N GLY A 18 11.18 7.44 -2.08
CA GLY A 18 10.75 6.43 -1.10
C GLY A 18 10.55 6.94 0.33
N VAL A 19 10.73 8.25 0.57
CA VAL A 19 10.50 8.88 1.87
C VAL A 19 9.15 9.57 1.87
N LEU A 20 8.28 9.20 2.82
CA LEU A 20 6.98 9.84 3.01
C LEU A 20 7.17 11.27 3.52
N ASP A 21 6.50 12.23 2.86
CA ASP A 21 6.49 13.62 3.28
C ASP A 21 5.82 13.78 4.67
N PRO A 22 6.49 14.39 5.67
CA PRO A 22 5.93 14.61 7.00
C PRO A 22 4.61 15.39 7.01
N ASP A 23 4.46 16.39 6.12
CA ASP A 23 3.26 17.21 6.06
C ASP A 23 2.09 16.39 5.50
N VAL A 24 2.37 15.50 4.54
CA VAL A 24 1.36 14.57 4.02
C VAL A 24 0.95 13.56 5.09
N ARG A 25 1.90 13.07 5.92
CA ARG A 25 1.57 12.21 7.07
C ARG A 25 0.64 12.92 8.06
N ALA A 26 0.87 14.21 8.34
CA ALA A 26 0.01 15.01 9.19
C ALA A 26 -1.39 15.19 8.58
N ALA A 27 -1.48 15.47 7.28
CA ALA A 27 -2.75 15.61 6.57
C ALA A 27 -3.58 14.31 6.56
N ILE A 28 -2.92 13.15 6.41
CA ILE A 28 -3.57 11.84 6.53
C ILE A 28 -4.17 11.65 7.93
N ALA A 29 -3.43 12.02 8.99
CA ALA A 29 -3.93 11.93 10.35
C ALA A 29 -5.16 12.83 10.58
N GLU A 30 -5.14 14.06 10.04
CA GLU A 30 -6.28 14.97 10.12
C GLU A 30 -7.52 14.44 9.36
N ALA A 31 -7.32 13.87 8.17
CA ALA A 31 -8.39 13.25 7.39
C ALA A 31 -9.05 12.10 8.16
N ARG A 32 -8.23 11.22 8.77
CA ARG A 32 -8.71 10.11 9.60
C ARG A 32 -9.46 10.59 10.84
N ALA A 33 -8.98 11.65 11.50
CA ALA A 33 -9.66 12.26 12.64
C ALA A 33 -11.05 12.83 12.28
N LYS A 34 -11.24 13.24 11.02
CA LYS A 34 -12.54 13.67 10.48
C LYS A 34 -13.46 12.51 10.04
N GLY A 35 -13.02 11.27 10.24
CA GLY A 35 -13.76 10.05 9.89
C GLY A 35 -13.65 9.65 8.43
N ILE A 36 -12.64 10.14 7.71
CA ILE A 36 -12.32 9.68 6.35
C ILE A 36 -11.44 8.44 6.45
N PHE A 37 -11.86 7.35 5.82
CA PHE A 37 -11.08 6.12 5.76
C PHE A 37 -9.96 6.26 4.73
N VAL A 38 -8.70 6.15 5.15
CA VAL A 38 -7.55 6.35 4.25
C VAL A 38 -6.99 5.00 3.81
N VAL A 39 -6.87 4.81 2.50
CA VAL A 39 -6.32 3.60 1.87
C VAL A 39 -5.11 3.98 1.03
N LEU A 40 -3.98 3.32 1.29
CA LEU A 40 -2.83 3.41 0.40
C LEU A 40 -2.95 2.34 -0.69
N ILE A 41 -2.81 2.70 -1.95
CA ILE A 41 -2.86 1.79 -3.10
C ILE A 41 -1.54 1.91 -3.84
N THR A 42 -0.76 0.84 -3.92
CA THR A 42 0.59 0.91 -4.50
C THR A 42 0.97 -0.36 -5.25
N GLY A 43 1.85 -0.21 -6.24
CA GLY A 43 2.51 -1.32 -6.90
C GLY A 43 3.62 -1.97 -6.06
N ARG A 44 4.05 -1.33 -4.96
CA ARG A 44 5.09 -1.88 -4.08
C ARG A 44 4.67 -3.20 -3.45
N ILE A 45 5.66 -4.09 -3.28
CA ILE A 45 5.55 -5.26 -2.40
C ILE A 45 5.36 -4.78 -0.96
N LEU A 46 4.44 -5.39 -0.21
CA LEU A 46 4.09 -4.91 1.14
C LEU A 46 5.31 -4.84 2.07
N SER A 47 6.21 -5.82 2.01
CA SER A 47 7.46 -5.82 2.78
C SER A 47 8.42 -4.70 2.39
N ASP A 48 8.47 -4.34 1.11
CA ASP A 48 9.33 -3.28 0.62
C ASP A 48 8.78 -1.90 0.98
N LEU A 49 7.46 -1.74 0.91
CA LEU A 49 6.77 -0.56 1.44
C LEU A 49 7.07 -0.38 2.94
N GLN A 50 6.98 -1.46 3.73
CA GLN A 50 7.25 -1.39 5.17
C GLN A 50 8.71 -1.02 5.47
N ARG A 51 9.66 -1.45 4.63
CA ARG A 51 11.08 -1.09 4.77
C ARG A 51 11.32 0.40 4.56
N VAL A 52 10.64 1.04 3.62
CA VAL A 52 10.85 2.45 3.29
C VAL A 52 9.97 3.41 4.11
N ALA A 53 8.70 3.04 4.35
CA ALA A 53 7.74 3.89 5.04
C ALA A 53 7.73 3.68 6.56
N GLY A 54 8.39 2.62 7.04
CA GLY A 54 8.39 2.20 8.44
C GLY A 54 7.03 1.68 8.88
N ASP A 55 6.53 2.21 10.00
CA ASP A 55 5.23 1.84 10.52
C ASP A 55 4.09 2.31 9.61
N LEU A 56 3.31 1.34 9.13
CA LEU A 56 2.22 1.53 8.18
C LEU A 56 0.86 1.83 8.83
N ARG A 57 0.78 1.92 10.16
CA ARG A 57 -0.47 2.21 10.90
C ARG A 57 -1.00 3.65 10.72
N PHE A 58 -0.32 4.47 9.92
CA PHE A 58 -0.77 5.81 9.57
C PHE A 58 -1.95 5.82 8.59
N VAL A 59 -2.23 4.71 7.90
CA VAL A 59 -3.43 4.49 7.08
C VAL A 59 -4.30 3.38 7.65
N ASP A 60 -5.57 3.31 7.22
CA ASP A 60 -6.54 2.32 7.71
C ASP A 60 -6.46 0.98 6.96
N ALA A 61 -6.07 1.02 5.68
CA ALA A 61 -5.82 -0.16 4.86
C ALA A 61 -4.76 0.11 3.78
N ILE A 62 -4.19 -0.97 3.25
CA ILE A 62 -3.23 -0.95 2.14
C ILE A 62 -3.65 -1.96 1.09
N VAL A 63 -3.70 -1.52 -0.15
CA VAL A 63 -3.79 -2.35 -1.36
C VAL A 63 -2.39 -2.33 -2.00
N ALA A 64 -1.59 -3.36 -1.71
CA ALA A 64 -0.22 -3.50 -2.20
C ALA A 64 -0.17 -4.41 -3.45
N GLU A 65 0.99 -4.46 -4.09
CA GLU A 65 1.28 -5.37 -5.21
C GLU A 65 0.25 -5.24 -6.34
N ASN A 66 -0.10 -4.00 -6.70
CA ASN A 66 -1.09 -3.68 -7.75
C ASN A 66 -2.46 -4.33 -7.50
N GLY A 67 -2.85 -4.53 -6.23
CA GLY A 67 -4.14 -5.12 -5.88
C GLY A 67 -4.09 -6.58 -5.46
N ALA A 68 -2.94 -7.24 -5.59
CA ALA A 68 -2.82 -8.65 -5.19
C ALA A 68 -2.87 -8.83 -3.66
N VAL A 69 -2.51 -7.82 -2.87
CA VAL A 69 -2.44 -7.92 -1.42
C VAL A 69 -3.27 -6.82 -0.75
N LEU A 70 -4.18 -7.21 0.14
CA LEU A 70 -4.92 -6.29 1.01
C LEU A 70 -4.42 -6.46 2.44
N SER A 71 -3.95 -5.36 3.06
CA SER A 71 -3.46 -5.36 4.43
C SER A 71 -4.20 -4.36 5.32
N PHE A 72 -4.43 -4.75 6.56
CA PHE A 72 -4.97 -3.91 7.63
C PHE A 72 -3.90 -3.82 8.74
N PRO A 73 -3.00 -2.81 8.70
CA PRO A 73 -1.84 -2.74 9.60
C PRO A 73 -2.22 -2.75 11.08
N ALA A 74 -3.28 -2.03 11.46
CA ALA A 74 -3.75 -1.97 12.85
C ALA A 74 -4.33 -3.30 13.36
N ARG A 75 -4.69 -4.22 12.47
CA ARG A 75 -5.21 -5.56 12.81
C ARG A 75 -4.18 -6.67 12.56
N GLU A 76 -2.98 -6.31 12.12
CA GLU A 76 -1.90 -7.24 11.75
C GLU A 76 -2.38 -8.36 10.81
N ARG A 77 -3.30 -8.02 9.90
CA ARG A 77 -3.94 -8.98 9.00
C ARG A 77 -3.70 -8.58 7.56
N SER A 78 -3.21 -9.54 6.78
CA SER A 78 -3.08 -9.42 5.32
C SER A 78 -3.83 -10.55 4.63
N LEU A 79 -4.37 -10.25 3.46
CA LEU A 79 -5.10 -11.16 2.58
C LEU A 79 -4.41 -11.15 1.22
N LEU A 80 -4.03 -12.33 0.74
CA LEU A 80 -3.63 -12.52 -0.65
C LEU A 80 -4.89 -12.70 -1.48
N LEU A 81 -5.16 -11.73 -2.35
CA LEU A 81 -6.29 -11.72 -3.29
C LEU A 81 -5.84 -12.12 -4.70
N GLY A 82 -4.60 -11.81 -5.05
CA GLY A 82 -4.01 -12.13 -6.34
C GLY A 82 -3.80 -13.64 -6.52
N GLN A 83 -3.97 -14.09 -7.76
CA GLN A 83 -3.61 -15.45 -8.14
C GLN A 83 -2.11 -15.50 -8.49
N PRO A 84 -1.39 -16.57 -8.11
CA PRO A 84 -0.02 -16.73 -8.53
C PRO A 84 0.05 -16.88 -10.06
N PRO A 85 1.12 -16.40 -10.71
CA PRO A 85 1.33 -16.65 -12.13
C PRO A 85 1.43 -18.15 -12.42
N PRO A 86 1.03 -18.61 -13.62
CA PRO A 86 1.10 -20.03 -13.97
C PRO A 86 2.50 -20.61 -13.80
N MET A 87 2.61 -21.81 -13.24
CA MET A 87 3.91 -22.46 -13.02
C MET A 87 4.71 -22.66 -14.31
N VAL A 88 4.04 -22.89 -15.44
CA VAL A 88 4.70 -22.99 -16.75
C VAL A 88 5.37 -21.68 -17.15
N PHE A 89 4.75 -20.54 -16.85
CA PHE A 89 5.33 -19.23 -17.14
C PHE A 89 6.59 -19.01 -16.29
N LEU A 90 6.52 -19.30 -14.99
CA LEU A 90 7.68 -19.22 -14.08
C LEU A 90 8.82 -20.13 -14.54
N ALA A 91 8.52 -21.36 -14.94
CA ALA A 91 9.52 -22.32 -15.41
C ALA A 91 10.21 -21.85 -16.71
N GLN A 92 9.49 -21.21 -17.64
CA GLN A 92 10.10 -20.66 -18.85
C GLN A 92 10.94 -19.42 -18.55
N LEU A 93 10.46 -18.53 -17.67
CA LEU A 93 11.21 -17.34 -17.26
C LEU A 93 12.56 -17.72 -16.65
N ALA A 94 12.58 -18.73 -15.77
CA ALA A 94 13.80 -19.23 -15.14
C ALA A 94 14.80 -19.88 -16.12
N ARG A 95 14.35 -20.35 -17.29
CA ARG A 95 15.22 -20.91 -18.35
C ARG A 95 15.81 -19.85 -19.27
N ALA A 96 15.14 -18.70 -19.38
CA ALA A 96 15.50 -17.61 -20.29
C ALA A 96 16.46 -16.59 -19.67
N GLY A 97 16.62 -16.59 -18.34
CA GLY A 97 17.64 -15.84 -17.62
C GLY A 97 18.94 -16.63 -17.47
#